data_AF-A0A926D6F7-F1
#
_entry.id   AF-A0A926D6F7-F1
#
_cell.length_a   1.000
_cell.length_b   1.000
_cell.length_c   1.000
_cell.angle_alpha   90.00
_cell.angle_beta   90.00
_cell.angle_gamma   90.00
#
_symmetry.space_group_name_H-M   'P 1'
#
loop_
_entity.id
_entity.type
_entity.pdbx_description
1 polymer ?
#
loop_
_entity_poly.entity_id
_entity_poly.type
_entity_poly.pdbx_seq_one_letter_code
_entity_poly.pdbx_strand_id
1 'polypeptide(L)'
;MYINADMRSYIISCAATLSYYEALLEHPPERLHVPVRDAKMAKAYCGRVLDELMREVDEDQAVEVVRYSTRCDLRVVPNERMAAKRELIVVDPRDIETLLRDSISDCALCLKTGKEIKRCDKRKRLLRLGITPKS
;
A
#
# COMPACT_ATOMS: atom_id res chain seq x y z
N MET A 1 -7.60 3.61 19.23
CA MET A 1 -6.39 3.90 18.43
C MET A 1 -6.79 4.06 16.97
N TYR A 2 -6.26 5.04 16.22
CA TYR A 2 -6.66 5.24 14.81
C TYR A 2 -5.75 4.45 13.85
N ILE A 3 -6.34 3.59 13.00
CA ILE A 3 -5.59 2.77 12.04
C ILE A 3 -5.02 3.64 10.91
N ASN A 4 -3.70 3.71 10.82
CA ASN A 4 -3.00 4.28 9.67
C ASN A 4 -2.76 3.23 8.56
N ALA A 5 -2.23 3.66 7.41
CA ALA A 5 -2.04 2.80 6.24
C ALA A 5 -1.11 1.60 6.50
N ASP A 6 -0.06 1.78 7.30
CA ASP A 6 0.88 0.71 7.62
C ASP A 6 0.24 -0.31 8.56
N MET A 7 -0.45 0.15 9.60
CA MET A 7 -1.20 -0.69 10.53
C MET A 7 -2.26 -1.51 9.81
N ARG A 8 -2.99 -0.91 8.87
CA ARG A 8 -3.96 -1.62 8.02
C ARG A 8 -3.30 -2.75 7.25
N SER A 9 -2.13 -2.48 6.67
CA SER A 9 -1.38 -3.48 5.91
C SER A 9 -0.91 -4.64 6.81
N TYR A 10 -0.47 -4.35 8.03
CA TYR A 10 -0.08 -5.37 9.01
C TYR A 10 -1.27 -6.22 9.46
N ILE A 11 -2.39 -5.60 9.82
CA ILE A 11 -3.62 -6.31 10.23
C ILE A 11 -4.07 -7.28 9.14
N ILE A 12 -4.15 -6.78 7.90
CA ILE A 12 -4.57 -7.59 6.75
C ILE A 12 -3.60 -8.73 6.47
N SER A 13 -2.29 -8.48 6.54
CA SER A 13 -1.27 -9.51 6.29
C SER A 13 -1.27 -10.60 7.37
N CYS A 14 -1.42 -10.21 8.64
CA CYS A 14 -1.55 -11.14 9.75
C CYS A 14 -2.83 -11.97 9.64
N ALA A 15 -3.96 -11.35 9.32
CA ALA A 15 -5.23 -12.04 9.11
C ALA A 15 -5.16 -13.02 7.93
N ALA A 16 -4.60 -12.61 6.79
CA ALA A 16 -4.43 -13.48 5.63
C ALA A 16 -3.51 -14.68 5.93
N THR A 17 -2.43 -14.46 6.68
CA THR A 17 -1.51 -15.54 7.08
C THR A 17 -2.18 -16.50 8.05
N LEU A 18 -2.97 -15.98 9.00
CA LEU A 18 -3.77 -16.79 9.91
C LEU A 18 -4.75 -17.69 9.13
N SER A 19 -5.55 -17.09 8.25
CA SER A 19 -6.51 -17.82 7.40
C SER A 19 -5.83 -18.82 6.46
N TYR A 20 -4.63 -18.50 5.94
CA TYR A 20 -3.84 -19.43 5.14
C TYR A 20 -3.48 -20.69 5.94
N TYR A 21 -2.94 -20.55 7.15
CA TYR A 21 -2.58 -21.71 7.96
C TYR A 21 -3.81 -22.47 8.48
N GLU A 22 -4.94 -21.81 8.67
CA GLU A 22 -6.22 -22.47 8.93
C GLU A 22 -6.63 -23.36 7.77
N ALA A 23 -6.70 -22.81 6.56
CA ALA A 23 -7.05 -23.55 5.36
C ALA A 23 -6.05 -24.69 5.08
N LEU A 24 -4.74 -24.46 5.27
CA LEU A 24 -3.71 -25.48 5.08
C LEU A 24 -3.86 -26.66 6.06
N LEU A 25 -4.28 -26.40 7.30
CA LEU A 25 -4.46 -27.42 8.32
C LEU A 25 -5.80 -28.17 8.18
N GLU A 26 -6.85 -27.49 7.73
CA GLU A 26 -8.18 -28.06 7.51
C GLU A 26 -8.28 -28.85 6.21
N HIS A 27 -7.63 -28.34 5.15
CA HIS A 27 -7.63 -28.90 3.80
C HIS A 27 -6.20 -29.01 3.26
N PRO A 28 -5.36 -29.90 3.83
CA PRO A 28 -3.99 -30.07 3.39
C PRO A 28 -3.95 -30.57 1.93
N PRO A 29 -3.06 -30.03 1.08
CA PRO A 29 -2.90 -30.51 -0.29
C PRO A 29 -2.40 -31.97 -0.33
N GLU A 30 -3.01 -32.79 -1.18
CA GLU A 30 -2.71 -34.25 -1.24
C GLU A 30 -1.24 -34.60 -1.43
N ARG A 31 -0.45 -33.74 -2.09
CA ARG A 31 0.96 -33.99 -2.44
C ARG A 31 1.95 -33.18 -1.61
N LEU A 32 1.49 -32.45 -0.59
CA LEU A 32 2.34 -31.64 0.26
C LEU A 32 2.41 -32.28 1.65
N HIS A 33 3.62 -32.64 2.08
CA HIS A 33 3.84 -32.95 3.49
C HIS A 33 3.78 -31.66 4.30
N VAL A 34 2.63 -31.40 4.94
CA VAL A 34 2.47 -30.23 5.81
C VAL A 34 3.15 -30.51 7.15
N PRO A 35 4.14 -29.72 7.58
CA PRO A 35 4.69 -29.81 8.92
C PRO A 35 3.67 -29.29 9.93
N VAL A 36 2.74 -30.16 10.36
CA VAL A 36 1.54 -29.80 11.15
C VAL A 36 1.90 -29.02 12.41
N ARG A 37 2.97 -29.42 13.11
CA ARG A 37 3.43 -28.74 14.33
C ARG A 37 3.80 -27.29 14.05
N ASP A 38 4.59 -27.06 13.00
CA ASP A 38 5.10 -25.75 12.66
C ASP A 38 3.98 -24.85 12.11
N ALA A 39 3.09 -25.41 11.29
CA ALA A 39 1.90 -24.72 10.81
C ALA A 39 0.97 -24.29 11.96
N LYS A 40 0.75 -25.14 12.97
CA LYS A 40 -0.02 -24.78 14.17
C LYS A 40 0.67 -23.69 14.99
N MET A 41 2.00 -23.75 15.12
CA MET A 41 2.76 -22.70 15.81
C MET A 41 2.68 -21.36 15.07
N ALA A 42 2.86 -21.35 13.74
CA ALA A 42 2.73 -20.16 12.91
C ALA A 42 1.32 -19.55 13.03
N LYS A 43 0.27 -20.37 12.91
CA LYS A 43 -1.12 -19.96 13.17
C LYS A 43 -1.26 -19.26 14.53
N ALA A 44 -0.75 -19.88 15.60
CA ALA A 44 -0.87 -19.34 16.96
C ALA A 44 -0.08 -18.04 17.17
N TYR A 45 1.10 -17.89 16.57
CA TYR A 45 1.85 -16.64 16.62
C TYR A 45 1.16 -15.51 15.85
N CYS A 46 0.68 -15.79 14.64
CA CYS A 46 -0.06 -14.81 13.85
C CYS A 46 -1.36 -14.36 14.54
N GLY A 47 -2.10 -15.29 15.16
CA GLY A 47 -3.29 -14.97 15.94
C GLY A 47 -3.00 -14.00 17.08
N ARG A 48 -1.97 -14.27 17.90
CA ARG A 48 -1.57 -13.36 18.99
C ARG A 48 -1.18 -11.97 18.53
N VAL A 49 -0.46 -11.87 17.41
CA VAL A 49 -0.07 -10.56 16.85
C VAL A 49 -1.30 -9.81 16.34
N LEU A 50 -2.24 -10.51 15.70
CA LEU A 50 -3.49 -9.92 15.23
C LEU A 50 -4.35 -9.43 16.39
N ASP A 51 -4.47 -10.22 17.46
CA ASP A 51 -5.20 -9.84 18.67
C ASP A 51 -4.63 -8.54 19.28
N GLU A 52 -3.30 -8.43 19.36
CA GLU A 52 -2.65 -7.21 19.88
C GLU A 52 -2.85 -6.01 18.95
N LEU A 53 -2.74 -6.21 17.62
CA LEU A 53 -3.00 -5.15 16.63
C LEU A 53 -4.45 -4.64 16.68
N MET A 54 -5.40 -5.51 17.02
CA MET A 54 -6.82 -5.21 17.08
C MET A 54 -7.31 -4.75 18.47
N ARG A 55 -6.49 -4.86 19.52
CA ARG A 55 -6.89 -4.65 20.92
C ARG A 55 -7.58 -3.31 21.20
N GLU A 56 -7.14 -2.24 20.53
CA GLU A 56 -7.65 -0.88 20.70
C GLU A 56 -8.23 -0.28 19.41
N VAL A 57 -8.54 -1.14 18.44
CA VAL A 57 -9.21 -0.77 17.19
C VAL A 57 -10.71 -0.68 17.45
N ASP A 58 -11.31 0.43 17.03
CA ASP A 58 -12.75 0.62 17.15
C ASP A 58 -13.51 -0.22 16.09
N GLU A 59 -14.80 -0.48 16.35
CA GLU A 59 -15.64 -1.32 15.49
C GLU A 59 -15.79 -0.73 14.09
N ASP A 60 -15.95 0.60 13.95
CA ASP A 60 -16.08 1.25 12.65
C ASP A 60 -14.80 1.11 11.81
N GLN A 61 -13.64 1.22 12.44
CA GLN A 61 -12.34 0.99 11.81
C GLN A 61 -12.13 -0.47 11.44
N ALA A 62 -12.54 -1.43 12.28
CA ALA A 62 -12.48 -2.84 11.93
C ALA A 62 -13.33 -3.15 10.69
N VAL A 63 -14.54 -2.59 10.61
CA VAL A 63 -15.42 -2.72 9.43
C VAL A 63 -14.78 -2.11 8.18
N GLU A 64 -14.10 -0.96 8.31
CA GLU A 64 -13.36 -0.35 7.20
C GLU A 64 -12.23 -1.24 6.68
N VAL A 65 -11.45 -1.85 7.58
CA VAL A 65 -10.37 -2.78 7.22
C VAL A 65 -10.91 -3.99 6.46
N VAL A 66 -12.05 -4.56 6.88
CA VAL A 66 -12.71 -5.68 6.19
C VAL A 66 -13.23 -5.26 4.81
N ARG A 67 -13.84 -4.08 4.69
CA ARG A 67 -14.27 -3.53 3.39
C ARG A 67 -13.09 -3.26 2.47
N TYR A 68 -11.97 -2.83 3.02
CA TYR A 68 -10.75 -2.60 2.27
C TYR A 68 -10.15 -3.92 1.77
N SER A 69 -10.05 -4.94 2.64
CA SER A 69 -9.47 -6.25 2.27
C SER A 69 -10.29 -6.98 1.20
N THR A 70 -11.63 -6.92 1.30
CA THR A 70 -12.53 -7.53 0.29
C THR A 70 -12.48 -6.85 -1.09
N ARG A 71 -11.97 -5.61 -1.16
CA ARG A 71 -11.79 -4.86 -2.40
C ARG A 71 -10.37 -4.91 -2.94
N CYS A 72 -9.44 -5.52 -2.21
CA CYS A 72 -8.05 -5.64 -2.59
C CYS A 72 -7.74 -7.07 -3.02
N ASP A 73 -7.41 -7.27 -4.30
CA ASP A 73 -6.69 -8.46 -4.74
C ASP A 73 -5.26 -8.38 -4.18
N LEU A 74 -5.06 -8.88 -2.96
CA LEU A 74 -3.75 -8.94 -2.31
C LEU A 74 -2.91 -10.03 -3.00
N ARG A 75 -2.27 -9.67 -4.11
CA ARG A 75 -1.18 -10.46 -4.66
C ARG A 75 0.01 -10.29 -3.72
N VAL A 76 0.42 -11.35 -3.05
CA VAL A 76 1.71 -11.43 -2.35
C VAL A 76 2.80 -11.37 -3.43
N VAL A 77 3.18 -10.16 -3.83
CA VAL A 77 4.32 -9.93 -4.71
C VAL A 77 5.51 -9.63 -3.81
N PRO A 78 6.65 -10.31 -3.97
CA PRO A 78 7.90 -9.89 -3.34
C PRO A 78 8.11 -8.41 -3.64
N ASN A 79 8.17 -7.58 -2.59
CA ASN A 79 8.29 -6.15 -2.77
C ASN A 79 9.74 -5.81 -3.16
N GLU A 80 10.07 -6.00 -4.44
CA GLU A 80 11.38 -5.69 -5.02
C GLU A 80 11.77 -4.20 -4.86
N ARG A 81 10.82 -3.33 -4.48
CA ARG A 81 11.06 -1.88 -4.32
C ARG A 81 11.85 -1.49 -3.07
N MET A 82 12.05 -2.36 -2.09
CA MET A 82 12.87 -1.98 -0.91
C MET A 82 14.37 -1.85 -1.21
N ALA A 83 14.86 -2.39 -2.35
CA ALA A 83 16.26 -2.27 -2.76
C ALA A 83 16.54 -1.08 -3.70
N ALA A 84 15.52 -0.33 -4.14
CA ALA A 84 15.72 0.84 -4.97
C ALA A 84 16.30 1.97 -4.11
N LYS A 85 17.62 2.21 -4.23
CA LYS A 85 18.32 3.38 -3.71
C LYS A 85 17.49 4.64 -4.00
N ARG A 86 16.85 5.19 -2.97
CA ARG A 86 16.07 6.44 -3.11
C ARG A 86 17.08 7.57 -3.32
N GLU A 87 17.20 8.05 -4.55
CA GLU A 87 17.74 9.39 -4.81
C GLU A 87 16.75 10.38 -4.21
N LEU A 88 17.09 10.92 -3.04
CA LEU A 88 16.30 11.97 -2.41
C LEU A 88 16.55 13.26 -3.18
N ILE A 89 15.50 13.83 -3.76
CA ILE A 89 15.54 15.16 -4.36
C ILE A 89 15.04 16.18 -3.33
N VAL A 90 15.81 17.25 -3.12
CA VAL A 90 15.38 18.38 -2.30
C VAL A 90 14.43 19.23 -3.13
N VAL A 91 13.23 19.47 -2.62
CA VAL A 91 12.19 20.25 -3.30
C VAL A 91 11.68 21.38 -2.41
N ASP A 92 11.25 22.48 -3.02
CA ASP A 92 10.65 23.60 -2.28
C ASP A 92 9.27 23.18 -1.75
N PRO A 93 8.98 23.34 -0.44
CA PRO A 93 7.69 22.99 0.14
C PRO A 93 6.50 23.66 -0.57
N ARG A 94 6.68 24.86 -1.13
CA ARG A 94 5.62 25.59 -1.86
C ARG A 94 5.22 24.88 -3.16
N ASP A 95 6.16 24.18 -3.80
CA ASP A 95 5.88 23.40 -5.00
C ASP A 95 5.04 22.15 -4.65
N ILE A 96 5.27 21.54 -3.48
CA ILE A 96 4.46 20.43 -2.95
C ILE A 96 3.05 20.92 -2.59
N GLU A 97 2.93 22.02 -1.84
CA GLU A 97 1.62 22.57 -1.45
C GLU A 97 0.76 22.92 -2.66
N THR A 98 1.38 23.46 -3.71
CA THR A 98 0.66 23.76 -4.95
C THR A 98 0.23 22.49 -5.66
N LEU A 99 1.07 21.45 -5.68
CA LEU A 99 0.71 20.15 -6.25
C LEU A 99 -0.48 19.51 -5.55
N LEU A 100 -0.58 19.66 -4.23
CA LEU A 100 -1.71 19.13 -3.45
C LEU A 100 -3.02 19.89 -3.71
N ARG A 101 -2.94 21.17 -4.11
CA ARG A 101 -4.12 21.98 -4.46
C ARG A 101 -4.57 21.79 -5.91
N ASP A 102 -3.63 21.56 -6.82
CA ASP A 102 -3.89 21.48 -8.25
C ASP A 102 -3.97 20.03 -8.76
N SER A 103 -5.01 19.73 -9.55
CA SER A 103 -5.16 18.41 -10.19
C SER A 103 -3.99 18.12 -11.16
N ILE A 104 -3.22 17.05 -10.91
CA ILE A 104 -2.12 16.63 -11.82
C ILE A 104 -2.69 16.21 -13.19
N SER A 105 -3.92 15.66 -13.17
CA SER A 105 -4.68 15.23 -14.35
C SER A 105 -4.86 16.31 -15.41
N ASP A 106 -4.88 17.59 -15.05
CA ASP A 106 -5.03 18.69 -16.02
C ASP A 106 -3.89 18.72 -17.04
N CYS A 107 -2.69 18.27 -16.66
CA CYS A 107 -1.55 18.26 -17.57
C CYS A 107 -1.65 17.19 -18.66
N ALA A 108 -2.37 16.09 -18.39
CA ALA A 108 -2.58 14.98 -19.32
C ALA A 108 -3.67 15.28 -20.36
N LEU A 109 -4.53 16.26 -20.09
CA LEU A 109 -5.56 16.75 -21.02
C LEU A 109 -5.17 18.11 -21.65
N CYS A 110 -3.93 18.55 -21.44
CA CYS A 110 -3.47 19.87 -21.84
C CYS A 110 -3.11 19.92 -23.33
N LEU A 111 -3.81 20.75 -24.10
CA LEU A 111 -3.58 20.91 -25.55
C LEU A 111 -2.49 21.94 -25.91
N LYS A 112 -1.70 22.41 -24.95
CA LYS A 112 -0.62 23.38 -25.20
C LYS A 112 0.45 22.75 -26.07
N THR A 113 0.95 23.47 -27.08
CA THR A 113 1.98 22.97 -28.00
C THR A 113 3.20 23.89 -28.10
N GLY A 114 4.34 23.33 -28.49
CA GLY A 114 5.56 24.08 -28.83
C GLY A 114 6.00 25.10 -27.75
N LYS A 115 5.95 26.40 -28.09
CA LYS A 115 6.42 27.50 -27.22
C LYS A 115 5.55 27.67 -25.96
N GLU A 116 4.29 27.23 -25.99
CA GLU A 116 3.36 27.36 -24.86
C GLU A 116 3.70 26.37 -23.74
N ILE A 117 4.15 25.16 -24.10
CA ILE A 117 4.61 24.16 -23.14
C ILE A 117 5.79 24.72 -22.33
N LYS A 118 6.76 25.35 -23.01
CA LYS A 118 7.96 25.92 -22.38
C LYS A 118 7.64 27.05 -21.39
N ARG A 119 6.51 27.73 -21.56
CA ARG A 119 6.04 28.79 -20.67
C ARG A 119 5.10 28.30 -19.58
N CYS A 120 4.73 27.02 -19.55
CA CYS A 120 3.77 26.47 -18.60
C CYS A 120 4.39 26.27 -17.21
N ASP A 121 4.00 27.12 -16.25
CA ASP A 121 4.55 27.10 -14.90
C ASP A 121 4.17 25.85 -14.10
N LYS A 122 3.03 25.21 -14.42
CA LYS A 122 2.65 23.92 -13.83
C LYS A 122 3.60 22.79 -14.28
N ARG A 123 3.92 22.70 -15.58
CA ARG A 123 4.87 21.69 -16.09
C ARG A 123 6.29 21.93 -15.57
N LYS A 124 6.74 23.19 -15.49
CA LYS A 124 8.04 23.52 -14.87
C LYS A 124 8.12 23.06 -13.41
N ARG A 125 7.05 23.25 -12.63
CA ARG A 125 6.99 22.81 -11.22
C ARG A 125 6.98 21.29 -11.10
N LEU A 126 6.17 20.59 -11.91
CA LEU A 126 6.18 19.12 -11.95
C LEU A 126 7.57 18.56 -12.21
N LEU A 127 8.30 19.13 -13.18
CA LEU A 127 9.68 18.74 -13.46
C LEU A 127 10.64 18.98 -12.28
N ARG A 128 10.48 20.07 -11.53
CA ARG A 128 11.26 20.31 -10.30
C ARG A 128 10.97 19.29 -9.20
N LEU A 129 9.75 18.77 -9.16
CA LEU A 129 9.33 17.70 -8.25
C LEU A 129 9.74 16.30 -8.76
N GLY A 130 10.50 16.21 -9.85
CA GLY A 130 10.89 14.93 -10.46
C GLY A 130 9.75 14.20 -11.17
N ILE A 131 8.60 14.85 -11.35
CA ILE A 131 7.43 14.29 -12.02
C ILE A 131 7.49 14.67 -13.49
N THR A 132 7.66 13.68 -14.38
CA THR A 132 7.62 13.92 -15.82
C THR A 132 6.16 14.07 -16.27
N PRO A 133 5.74 15.26 -16.78
CA PRO A 133 4.39 15.42 -17.28
C PRO A 133 4.21 14.52 -18.51
N LYS A 134 3.23 13.61 -18.48
CA LYS A 134 2.84 12.87 -19.68
C LYS A 134 2.19 13.85 -20.65
N SER A 135 2.70 13.86 -21.88
CA SER A 135 2.35 14.79 -22.96
C SER A 135 0.86 14.91 -23.15
#